data_AF-A0A7W1SXX3-F1
#
_entry.id   AF-A0A7W1SXX3-F1
#
_cell.length_a   1.000
_cell.length_b   1.000
_cell.length_c   1.000
_cell.angle_alpha   90.00
_cell.angle_beta   90.00
_cell.angle_gamma   90.00
#
_symmetry.space_group_name_H-M   'P 1'
#
loop_
_entity.id
_entity.type
_entity.pdbx_description
1 polymer ?
#
loop_
_entity_poly.entity_id
_entity_poly.type
_entity_poly.pdbx_seq_one_letter_code
_entity_poly.pdbx_strand_id
1 'polypeptide(L)'
;LSFITGSISAPGLAEAAEYYKDMPLLPLFVRKVPGAAPEATINLTIKRGVRAALEYAASGDIAKARAATNPDVAPHLEFVDMAGHGYAVVTAAPDAIDTEFVCIVRPIARATTPDGGPLRYRVSHVAKRWTPGTPPKLEQRVLEGDAKLSV
;
A
#
# COMPACT_ATOMS: atom_id res chain seq x y z
N LEU A 1 7.57 -19.78 3.95
CA LEU A 1 7.74 -18.37 3.49
C LEU A 1 6.79 -18.18 2.33
N SER A 2 5.72 -17.41 2.52
CA SER A 2 4.82 -17.06 1.41
C SER A 2 4.86 -15.55 1.28
N PHE A 3 5.60 -15.06 0.29
CA PHE A 3 5.49 -13.68 -0.16
C PHE A 3 4.51 -13.66 -1.33
N ILE A 4 3.47 -12.83 -1.24
CA ILE A 4 2.62 -12.54 -2.39
C ILE A 4 3.28 -11.38 -3.13
N THR A 5 3.99 -11.70 -4.20
CA THR A 5 4.51 -10.70 -5.14
C THR A 5 3.42 -10.43 -6.18
N GLY A 6 2.91 -9.19 -6.23
CA GLY A 6 2.27 -8.68 -7.44
C GLY A 6 3.31 -8.66 -8.56
N SER A 7 2.92 -9.02 -9.78
CA SER A 7 3.86 -9.10 -10.91
C SER A 7 4.60 -7.77 -11.10
N ILE A 8 5.93 -7.79 -11.14
CA ILE A 8 6.74 -6.61 -11.47
C ILE A 8 6.67 -6.28 -12.97
N SER A 9 6.23 -7.22 -13.80
CA SER A 9 6.21 -7.14 -15.26
C SER A 9 4.79 -7.08 -15.85
N ALA A 10 3.75 -6.99 -15.01
CA ALA A 10 2.38 -6.81 -15.46
C ALA A 10 1.68 -5.71 -14.63
N PRO A 11 0.68 -5.02 -15.21
CA PRO A 11 -0.09 -4.03 -14.48
C PRO A 11 -0.64 -4.58 -13.16
N GLY A 12 -0.40 -3.84 -12.07
CA GLY A 12 -1.00 -4.13 -10.77
C GLY A 12 -2.52 -3.91 -10.78
N LEU A 13 -3.21 -4.40 -9.75
CA LEU A 13 -4.67 -4.27 -9.65
C LEU A 13 -5.13 -2.81 -9.75
N ALA A 14 -4.47 -1.89 -9.04
CA ALA A 14 -4.85 -0.48 -9.06
C ALA A 14 -4.59 0.16 -10.43
N GLU A 15 -3.52 -0.22 -11.12
CA GLU A 15 -3.24 0.25 -12.48
C GLU A 15 -4.30 -0.23 -13.47
N ALA A 16 -4.69 -1.51 -13.40
CA ALA A 16 -5.75 -2.04 -14.25
C ALA A 16 -7.09 -1.33 -13.98
N ALA A 17 -7.37 -1.00 -12.72
CA ALA A 17 -8.59 -0.31 -12.32
C ALA A 17 -8.72 1.10 -12.92
N GLU A 18 -7.61 1.77 -13.27
CA GLU A 18 -7.63 3.06 -13.99
C GLU A 18 -8.41 2.98 -15.31
N TYR A 19 -8.43 1.80 -15.93
CA TYR A 19 -9.09 1.53 -17.21
C TYR A 19 -10.46 0.85 -17.06
N TYR A 20 -10.92 0.58 -15.84
CA TYR A 20 -12.25 0.03 -15.63
C TYR A 20 -13.31 1.02 -16.11
N LYS A 21 -14.36 0.48 -16.74
CA LYS A 21 -15.56 1.22 -17.10
C LYS A 21 -16.34 1.60 -15.84
N ASP A 22 -17.22 2.56 -15.99
CA ASP A 22 -18.11 2.97 -14.91
C ASP A 22 -18.98 1.80 -14.45
N MET A 23 -18.92 1.52 -13.15
CA MET A 23 -19.73 0.51 -12.50
C MET A 23 -19.95 0.90 -11.03
N PRO A 24 -21.02 0.43 -10.38
CA PRO A 24 -21.35 0.81 -9.00
C PRO A 24 -20.21 0.55 -8.00
N LEU A 25 -19.36 -0.45 -8.26
CA LEU A 25 -18.24 -0.82 -7.40
C LEU A 25 -16.93 -0.10 -7.73
N LEU A 26 -16.87 0.69 -8.81
CA LEU A 26 -15.64 1.38 -9.22
C LEU A 26 -14.98 2.19 -8.08
N PRO A 27 -15.74 2.93 -7.24
CA PRO A 27 -15.18 3.67 -6.11
C PRO A 27 -14.39 2.82 -5.10
N LEU A 28 -14.65 1.50 -5.01
CA LEU A 28 -13.92 0.59 -4.13
C LEU A 28 -12.54 0.23 -4.68
N PHE A 29 -12.30 0.44 -5.97
CA PHE A 29 -11.05 0.11 -6.64
C PHE A 29 -10.20 1.37 -6.87
N VAL A 30 -10.82 2.41 -7.41
CA VAL A 30 -10.14 3.62 -7.85
C VAL A 30 -11.05 4.83 -7.74
N ARG A 31 -10.50 5.97 -7.32
CA ARG A 31 -11.13 7.28 -7.43
C ARG A 31 -10.51 8.02 -8.62
N LYS A 32 -11.34 8.33 -9.62
CA LYS A 32 -10.93 9.10 -10.80
C LYS A 32 -11.42 10.53 -10.66
N VAL A 33 -10.49 11.48 -10.57
CA VAL A 33 -10.79 12.91 -10.51
C VAL A 33 -10.39 13.54 -11.84
N PRO A 34 -11.29 14.29 -12.53
CA PRO A 34 -10.95 14.95 -13.78
C PRO A 34 -9.71 15.83 -13.64
N GLY A 35 -8.71 15.62 -14.52
CA GLY A 35 -7.47 16.40 -14.53
C GLY A 35 -6.43 16.01 -13.46
N ALA A 36 -6.67 14.97 -12.66
CA ALA A 36 -5.72 14.47 -11.67
C ALA A 36 -5.42 12.98 -11.85
N ALA A 37 -4.33 12.52 -11.24
CA ALA A 37 -3.95 11.11 -11.26
C ALA A 37 -5.02 10.27 -10.53
N PRO A 38 -5.34 9.05 -11.01
CA PRO A 38 -6.22 8.13 -10.30
C PRO A 38 -5.66 7.77 -8.92
N GLU A 39 -6.55 7.65 -7.94
CA GLU A 39 -6.17 7.31 -6.57
C GLU A 39 -6.65 5.89 -6.23
N ALA A 40 -5.74 5.06 -5.70
CA ALA A 40 -5.96 3.64 -5.46
C ALA A 40 -6.79 3.36 -4.19
N THR A 41 -8.10 3.64 -4.24
CA THR A 41 -9.03 3.42 -3.12
C THR A 41 -9.09 1.95 -2.67
N ILE A 42 -8.71 1.00 -3.53
CA ILE A 42 -8.60 -0.42 -3.19
C ILE A 42 -7.75 -0.68 -1.93
N ASN A 43 -6.72 0.14 -1.69
CA ASN A 43 -5.88 0.03 -0.49
C ASN A 43 -6.72 0.28 0.77
N LEU A 44 -7.62 1.28 0.73
CA LEU A 44 -8.56 1.56 1.82
C LEU A 44 -9.62 0.46 1.95
N THR A 45 -10.13 -0.07 0.83
CA THR A 45 -11.10 -1.17 0.84
C THR A 45 -10.54 -2.39 1.58
N ILE A 46 -9.29 -2.77 1.28
CA ILE A 46 -8.62 -3.92 1.89
C ILE A 46 -8.25 -3.64 3.36
N LYS A 47 -7.63 -2.48 3.63
CA LYS A 47 -7.06 -2.20 4.97
C LYS A 47 -8.07 -1.66 5.98
N ARG A 48 -9.05 -0.88 5.53
CA ARG A 48 -9.94 -0.09 6.39
C ARG A 48 -11.42 -0.39 6.18
N GLY A 49 -11.76 -1.09 5.10
CA GLY A 49 -13.09 -1.56 4.78
C GLY A 49 -13.87 -0.65 3.84
N VAL A 50 -15.01 -1.17 3.36
CA VAL A 50 -15.86 -0.56 2.33
C VAL A 50 -16.27 0.87 2.68
N ARG A 51 -16.67 1.13 3.93
CA ARG A 51 -17.12 2.46 4.36
C ARG A 51 -16.03 3.53 4.24
N ALA A 52 -14.81 3.21 4.67
CA ALA A 52 -13.66 4.10 4.55
C ALA A 52 -13.31 4.39 3.08
N ALA A 53 -13.35 3.36 2.24
CA ALA A 53 -13.12 3.50 0.81
C ALA A 53 -14.15 4.43 0.14
N LEU A 54 -15.45 4.23 0.41
CA LEU A 54 -16.51 5.08 -0.13
C LEU A 54 -16.43 6.53 0.38
N GLU A 55 -16.11 6.73 1.66
CA GLU A 55 -15.90 8.06 2.23
C GLU A 55 -14.76 8.80 1.51
N TYR A 56 -13.63 8.12 1.28
CA TYR A 56 -12.52 8.71 0.52
C TYR A 56 -12.89 8.97 -0.94
N ALA A 57 -13.56 8.02 -1.60
CA ALA A 57 -13.95 8.17 -2.99
C ALA A 57 -14.83 9.42 -3.20
N ALA A 58 -15.76 9.67 -2.28
CA ALA A 58 -16.66 10.82 -2.33
C ALA A 58 -15.96 12.14 -1.98
N SER A 59 -15.13 12.16 -0.93
CA SER A 59 -14.60 13.42 -0.37
C SER A 59 -13.18 13.77 -0.80
N GLY A 60 -12.35 12.77 -1.12
CA GLY A 60 -10.89 12.91 -1.24
C GLY A 60 -10.17 13.14 0.10
N ASP A 61 -10.88 13.05 1.23
CA ASP A 61 -10.35 13.36 2.56
C ASP A 61 -9.88 12.08 3.27
N ILE A 62 -8.57 11.95 3.43
CA ILE A 62 -7.97 10.77 4.08
C ILE A 62 -8.24 10.72 5.58
N ALA A 63 -8.43 11.86 6.25
CA ALA A 63 -8.72 11.88 7.67
C ALA A 63 -10.12 11.33 7.94
N LYS A 64 -11.12 11.74 7.13
CA LYS A 64 -12.48 11.18 7.21
C LYS A 64 -12.50 9.69 6.91
N ALA A 65 -11.81 9.26 5.87
CA ALA A 65 -11.69 7.83 5.54
C ALA A 65 -11.06 7.02 6.69
N ARG A 66 -9.99 7.54 7.31
CA ARG A 66 -9.35 6.89 8.47
C ARG A 66 -10.29 6.82 9.68
N ALA A 67 -11.08 7.86 9.94
CA ALA A 67 -12.08 7.87 11.01
C ALA A 67 -13.20 6.84 10.80
N ALA A 68 -13.46 6.44 9.55
CA ALA A 68 -14.46 5.43 9.20
C ALA A 68 -13.92 3.98 9.15
N THR A 69 -12.71 3.73 9.66
CA THR A 69 -12.07 2.40 9.65
C THR A 69 -12.93 1.35 10.37
N ASN A 70 -13.15 0.21 9.72
CA ASN A 70 -13.64 -1.00 10.37
C ASN A 70 -12.42 -1.82 10.87
N PRO A 71 -12.19 -1.92 12.19
CA PRO A 71 -11.04 -2.66 12.74
C PRO A 71 -11.11 -4.17 12.49
N ASP A 72 -12.30 -4.72 12.21
CA ASP A 72 -12.51 -6.15 12.04
C ASP A 72 -12.17 -6.65 10.62
N VAL A 73 -11.98 -5.74 9.65
CA VAL A 73 -11.81 -6.12 8.24
C VAL A 73 -10.47 -6.80 7.98
N ALA A 74 -9.40 -6.26 8.56
CA ALA A 74 -8.03 -6.71 8.35
C ALA A 74 -7.16 -6.40 9.59
N PRO A 75 -7.50 -6.94 10.79
CA PRO A 75 -6.82 -6.61 12.04
C PRO A 75 -5.34 -7.01 12.10
N HIS A 76 -4.86 -7.79 11.13
CA HIS A 76 -3.49 -8.28 11.03
C HIS A 76 -2.67 -7.56 9.93
N LEU A 77 -3.25 -6.56 9.25
CA LEU A 77 -2.66 -5.92 8.08
C LEU A 77 -2.23 -4.48 8.39
N GLU A 78 -0.93 -4.26 8.57
CA GLU A 78 -0.37 -2.94 8.84
C GLU A 78 -0.11 -2.10 7.59
N PHE A 79 0.04 -2.74 6.44
CA PHE A 79 0.37 -2.06 5.18
C PHE A 79 -0.12 -2.83 3.97
N VAL A 80 -0.63 -2.12 2.97
CA VAL A 80 -1.01 -2.68 1.66
C VAL A 80 -0.82 -1.63 0.59
N ASP A 81 -0.18 -1.99 -0.51
CA ASP A 81 -0.18 -1.14 -1.69
C ASP A 81 -0.42 -1.94 -2.97
N MET A 82 -1.63 -1.82 -3.51
CA MET A 82 -2.03 -2.43 -4.78
C MET A 82 -1.68 -1.56 -5.99
N ALA A 83 -1.10 -0.37 -5.79
CA ALA A 83 -0.56 0.52 -6.82
C ALA A 83 0.98 0.60 -6.80
N GLY A 84 1.60 0.04 -5.76
CA GLY A 84 3.02 0.14 -5.52
C GLY A 84 3.84 -0.66 -6.53
N HIS A 85 4.91 -0.04 -7.02
CA HIS A 85 5.95 -0.69 -7.80
C HIS A 85 7.26 -0.52 -7.07
N GLY A 86 8.10 -1.53 -7.04
CA GLY A 86 9.41 -1.45 -6.41
C GLY A 86 9.87 -2.76 -5.85
N TYR A 87 10.55 -2.69 -4.70
CA TYR A 87 11.23 -3.83 -4.11
C TYR A 87 11.25 -3.71 -2.58
N ALA A 88 11.59 -4.82 -1.93
CA ALA A 88 11.80 -4.85 -0.50
C ALA A 88 13.30 -5.01 -0.20
N VAL A 89 13.79 -4.28 0.80
CA VAL A 89 15.10 -4.52 1.40
C VAL A 89 14.87 -5.15 2.76
N VAL A 90 15.41 -6.35 2.98
CA VAL A 90 15.23 -7.11 4.22
C VAL A 90 16.55 -7.18 4.97
N THR A 91 16.55 -6.71 6.21
CA THR A 91 17.66 -6.86 7.15
C THR A 91 17.24 -7.82 8.25
N ALA A 92 17.91 -8.97 8.36
CA ALA A 92 17.65 -9.96 9.39
C ALA A 92 18.78 -9.97 10.44
N ALA A 93 18.44 -9.67 11.69
CA ALA A 93 19.34 -9.66 12.84
C ALA A 93 18.88 -10.69 13.90
N PRO A 94 19.71 -11.04 14.90
CA PRO A 94 19.35 -12.02 15.93
C PRO A 94 18.11 -11.64 16.77
N ASP A 95 17.81 -10.35 16.87
CA ASP A 95 16.79 -9.77 17.74
C ASP A 95 15.66 -9.05 16.98
N ALA A 96 15.80 -8.85 15.67
CA ALA A 96 14.76 -8.22 14.85
C ALA A 96 14.89 -8.56 13.35
N ILE A 97 13.78 -8.46 12.65
CA ILE A 97 13.74 -8.35 11.19
C ILE A 97 13.18 -6.97 10.81
N ASP A 98 13.87 -6.26 9.94
CA ASP A 98 13.41 -5.00 9.35
C ASP A 98 13.17 -5.22 7.86
N THR A 99 12.00 -4.81 7.39
CA THR A 99 11.65 -4.83 5.96
C THR A 99 11.30 -3.42 5.52
N GLU A 100 12.13 -2.87 4.65
CA GLU A 100 11.84 -1.61 3.95
C GLU A 100 11.14 -1.91 2.64
N PHE A 101 9.89 -1.47 2.50
CA PHE A 101 9.21 -1.38 1.21
C PHE A 101 9.62 -0.08 0.52
N VAL A 102 10.41 -0.22 -0.55
CA VAL A 102 10.89 0.89 -1.39
C VAL A 102 9.95 0.98 -2.58
N CYS A 103 9.02 1.94 -2.56
CA CYS A 103 8.12 2.19 -3.68
C CYS A 103 8.72 3.25 -4.59
N ILE A 104 8.92 2.89 -5.85
CA ILE A 104 9.36 3.78 -6.92
C ILE A 104 8.15 4.31 -7.70
N VAL A 105 8.40 5.34 -8.52
CA VAL A 105 7.48 5.76 -9.57
C VAL A 105 7.25 4.59 -10.54
N ARG A 106 6.03 4.47 -11.10
CA ARG A 106 5.65 3.40 -12.04
C ARG A 106 6.72 3.26 -13.14
N PRO A 107 7.37 2.09 -13.28
CA PRO A 107 8.51 1.90 -14.17
C PRO A 107 8.06 1.67 -15.63
N ILE A 108 7.53 2.72 -16.27
CA ILE A 108 7.11 2.68 -17.69
C ILE A 108 8.33 2.60 -18.63
N ALA A 109 9.44 3.23 -18.25
CA ALA A 109 10.72 3.15 -18.94
C ALA A 109 11.72 2.38 -18.07
N ARG A 110 12.65 1.68 -18.73
CA ARG A 110 13.75 0.99 -18.03
C ARG A 110 14.60 2.01 -17.29
N ALA A 111 14.74 1.84 -15.97
CA ALA A 111 15.74 2.56 -15.19
C ALA A 111 17.15 2.09 -15.57
N THR A 112 18.09 3.04 -15.72
CA THR A 112 19.51 2.76 -15.98
C THR A 112 20.36 2.74 -14.70
N THR A 113 19.76 3.14 -13.58
CA THR A 113 20.37 3.18 -12.25
C THR A 113 20.02 1.92 -11.45
N PRO A 114 20.89 1.48 -10.52
CA PRO A 114 20.69 0.26 -9.75
C PRO A 114 19.57 0.35 -8.71
N ASP A 115 19.09 1.56 -8.39
CA ASP A 115 18.02 1.84 -7.43
C ASP A 115 16.61 1.71 -8.03
N GLY A 116 16.49 1.35 -9.31
CA GLY A 116 15.20 1.12 -9.96
C GLY A 116 14.43 2.39 -10.34
N GLY A 117 14.97 3.58 -10.08
CA GLY A 117 14.39 4.87 -10.48
C GLY A 117 13.89 5.73 -9.32
N PRO A 118 13.16 6.82 -9.62
CA PRO A 118 12.76 7.81 -8.62
C PRO A 118 11.85 7.21 -7.53
N LEU A 119 12.11 7.57 -6.27
CA LEU A 119 11.33 7.12 -5.12
C LEU A 119 9.98 7.84 -5.04
N ARG A 120 8.92 7.09 -4.72
CA ARG A 120 7.63 7.62 -4.28
C ARG A 120 7.55 7.67 -2.76
N TYR A 121 7.88 6.58 -2.09
CA TYR A 121 7.98 6.51 -0.63
C TYR A 121 8.84 5.32 -0.20
N ARG A 122 9.29 5.36 1.05
CA ARG A 122 9.93 4.22 1.73
C ARG A 122 9.28 4.02 3.10
N VAL A 123 8.81 2.80 3.36
CA VAL A 123 8.21 2.44 4.66
C VAL A 123 8.97 1.26 5.23
N SER A 124 9.46 1.38 6.47
CA SER A 124 10.06 0.30 7.24
C SER A 124 9.03 -0.36 8.14
N HIS A 125 9.15 -1.67 8.28
CA HIS A 125 8.37 -2.51 9.18
C HIS A 125 9.32 -3.38 9.99
N VAL A 126 9.44 -3.08 11.28
CA VAL A 126 10.33 -3.81 12.20
C VAL A 126 9.51 -4.76 13.06
N ALA A 127 9.86 -6.05 13.01
CA ALA A 127 9.39 -7.04 13.96
C ALA A 127 10.54 -7.49 14.85
N LYS A 128 10.48 -7.09 16.13
CA LYS A 128 11.41 -7.58 17.16
C LYS A 128 11.12 -9.03 17.47
N ARG A 129 12.14 -9.80 17.84
CA ARG A 129 12.01 -11.16 18.35
C ARG A 129 11.04 -11.16 19.53
N TRP A 130 10.00 -11.99 19.43
CA TRP A 130 8.96 -12.12 20.44
C TRP A 130 9.15 -13.40 21.26
N THR A 131 8.56 -13.44 22.46
CA THR A 131 8.58 -14.64 23.29
C THR A 131 7.54 -15.64 22.77
N PRO A 132 7.76 -16.96 22.92
CA PRO A 132 6.77 -17.96 22.57
C PRO A 132 5.42 -17.66 23.24
N GLY A 133 4.34 -17.72 22.45
CA GLY A 133 2.98 -17.43 22.92
C GLY A 133 2.58 -15.95 22.93
N THR A 134 3.49 -15.02 22.62
CA THR A 134 3.14 -13.61 22.37
C THR A 134 3.02 -13.33 20.87
N PRO A 135 2.07 -12.48 20.44
CA PRO A 135 1.97 -12.13 19.03
C PRO A 135 3.12 -11.20 18.63
N PRO A 136 3.65 -11.32 17.40
CA PRO A 136 4.59 -10.34 16.88
C PRO A 136 3.91 -8.97 16.80
N LYS A 137 4.67 -7.91 17.06
CA LYS A 137 4.26 -6.53 16.82
C LYS A 137 5.11 -5.95 15.71
N LEU A 138 4.46 -5.28 14.77
CA LEU A 138 5.14 -4.62 13.66
C LEU A 138 5.19 -3.12 13.95
N GLU A 139 6.39 -2.59 14.14
CA GLU A 139 6.60 -1.14 14.22
C GLU A 139 6.75 -0.59 12.81
N GLN A 140 5.78 0.20 12.35
CA GLN A 140 5.82 0.85 11.05
C GLN A 140 6.44 2.25 11.15
N ARG A 141 7.30 2.61 10.18
CA ARG A 141 7.91 3.93 10.06
C ARG A 141 7.90 4.37 8.60
N VAL A 142 7.33 5.54 8.30
CA VAL A 142 7.52 6.18 6.99
C VAL A 142 8.87 6.87 7.02
N LEU A 143 9.83 6.36 6.26
CA LEU A 143 11.19 6.88 6.20
C LEU A 143 11.30 8.02 5.19
N GLU A 144 10.60 7.91 4.07
CA GLU A 144 10.62 8.88 2.97
C GLU A 144 9.26 8.93 2.27
N GLY A 145 8.89 10.09 1.73
CA GLY A 145 7.67 10.27 0.93
C GLY A 145 6.36 10.11 1.70
N ASP A 146 5.29 9.77 0.99
CA ASP A 146 3.95 9.58 1.55
C ASP A 146 3.25 8.34 0.97
N ALA A 147 2.97 7.37 1.84
CA ALA A 147 2.25 6.16 1.52
C ALA A 147 0.71 6.31 1.63
N LYS A 148 0.22 7.43 2.19
CA LYS A 148 -1.18 7.90 2.27
C LYS A 148 -2.26 6.82 2.44
N LEU A 149 -2.71 6.22 1.32
CA LEU A 149 -3.80 5.24 1.25
C LEU A 149 -3.39 3.83 1.68
N SER A 150 -2.09 3.57 1.73
CA SER A 150 -1.49 2.26 2.02
C SER A 150 -1.22 2.01 3.50
N VAL A 151 -1.34 3.05 4.31
CA VAL A 151 -1.12 3.05 5.77
C VAL A 151 -2.40 3.36 6.53
#